data_AF-A0A0S2KAP2-F1
#
_entry.id   AF-A0A0S2KAP2-F1
#
_cell.length_a   1.000
_cell.length_b   1.000
_cell.length_c   1.000
_cell.angle_alpha   90.00
_cell.angle_beta   90.00
_cell.angle_gamma   90.00
#
_symmetry.space_group_name_H-M   'P 1'
#
loop_
_entity.id
_entity.type
_entity.pdbx_description
1 polymer ?
#
loop_
_entity_poly.entity_id
_entity_poly.type
_entity_poly.pdbx_seq_one_letter_code
_entity_poly.pdbx_strand_id
1 'polypeptide(L)'
;MNKQTGLSTVALASFLVMLASCQQEAVEPPSDMVAEAQAISGQFVGTLLPTLQAAMQAGGPVRGIEVCSVAAPQIAADLSRDSGWDVSRVSLKARNQETAIPDDWETQVLQDFDRRQQAGEAAGQINQAAVVNGELRYMQAQPAGELCLTCHGTDISSDVRAALNEHYPGDAATGYMAGQIRGAISIRRSL
;
A
#
# COMPACT_ATOMS: atom_id res chain seq x y z
N MET A 1 51.06 66.86 35.31
CA MET A 1 51.33 65.63 34.52
C MET A 1 49.99 64.98 34.21
N ASN A 2 49.75 64.74 32.90
CA ASN A 2 48.57 64.16 32.25
C ASN A 2 47.95 62.91 32.90
N LYS A 3 46.62 62.75 32.73
CA LYS A 3 45.93 61.76 31.84
C LYS A 3 44.40 61.79 32.14
N GLN A 4 43.57 62.30 31.23
CA GLN A 4 42.86 61.64 30.10
C GLN A 4 41.76 60.62 30.51
N THR A 5 40.50 61.11 30.39
CA THR A 5 39.29 60.56 29.74
C THR A 5 39.19 59.08 29.33
N GLY A 6 37.98 58.51 29.49
CA GLY A 6 37.49 57.41 28.65
C GLY A 6 36.16 56.79 29.10
N LEU A 7 35.02 57.26 28.56
CA LEU A 7 33.75 56.52 28.53
C LEU A 7 33.90 55.34 27.56
N SER A 8 33.59 54.10 27.98
CA SER A 8 33.47 52.96 27.08
C SER A 8 32.01 52.55 26.95
N THR A 9 31.41 52.94 25.82
CA THR A 9 30.15 52.39 25.30
C THR A 9 30.38 50.98 24.79
N VAL A 10 29.74 49.99 25.40
CA VAL A 10 29.71 48.60 24.91
C VAL A 10 28.65 48.52 23.81
N ALA A 11 29.09 48.36 22.56
CA ALA A 11 28.21 48.06 21.43
C ALA A 11 27.96 46.54 21.38
N LEU A 12 26.73 46.12 21.68
CA LEU A 12 26.28 44.73 21.59
C LEU A 12 25.93 44.43 20.12
N ALA A 13 26.78 43.70 19.41
CA ALA A 13 26.51 43.27 18.04
C ALA A 13 25.60 42.03 18.05
N SER A 14 24.32 42.23 17.71
CA SER A 14 23.35 41.13 17.50
C SER A 14 23.67 40.40 16.21
N PHE A 15 24.21 39.18 16.33
CA PHE A 15 24.45 38.28 15.20
C PHE A 15 23.15 37.49 14.91
N LEU A 16 22.38 37.96 13.93
CA LEU A 16 21.15 37.31 13.49
C LEU A 16 21.51 36.13 12.56
N VAL A 17 21.61 34.92 13.10
CA VAL A 17 21.84 33.69 12.34
C VAL A 17 20.56 33.37 11.56
N MET A 18 20.55 33.63 10.25
CA MET A 18 19.49 33.16 9.36
C MET A 18 19.63 31.64 9.17
N LEU A 19 18.76 30.89 9.84
CA LEU A 19 18.55 29.47 9.58
C LEU A 19 17.86 29.35 8.21
N ALA A 20 18.63 29.05 7.17
CA ALA A 20 18.12 28.64 5.88
C ALA A 20 17.52 27.24 6.03
N SER A 21 16.21 27.15 6.30
CA SER A 21 15.48 25.89 6.22
C SER A 21 15.45 25.43 4.77
N CYS A 22 16.19 24.36 4.45
CA CYS A 22 15.95 23.58 3.24
C CYS A 22 14.53 23.00 3.32
N GLN A 23 13.55 23.69 2.77
CA GLN A 23 12.25 23.12 2.46
C GLN A 23 12.46 22.27 1.21
N GLN A 24 12.49 20.95 1.37
CA GLN A 24 12.49 20.03 0.25
C GLN A 24 11.07 20.08 -0.34
N GLU A 25 10.93 20.72 -1.51
CA GLU A 25 9.65 20.76 -2.22
C GLU A 25 9.20 19.32 -2.50
N ALA A 26 7.97 19.00 -2.09
CA ALA A 26 7.36 17.72 -2.42
C ALA A 26 7.18 17.67 -3.93
N VAL A 27 7.78 16.68 -4.58
CA VAL A 27 7.61 16.47 -6.02
C VAL A 27 6.21 15.92 -6.25
N GLU A 28 5.37 16.71 -6.90
CA GLU A 28 4.03 16.29 -7.30
C GLU A 28 4.11 15.11 -8.28
N PRO A 29 3.36 14.02 -8.05
CA PRO A 29 3.32 12.87 -8.96
C PRO A 29 2.81 13.25 -10.36
N PRO A 30 3.51 12.87 -11.45
CA PRO A 30 3.01 13.03 -12.82
C PRO A 30 1.61 12.40 -13.02
N SER A 31 0.63 13.20 -13.42
CA SER A 31 -0.79 12.80 -13.45
C SER A 31 -1.11 11.73 -14.49
N ASP A 32 -0.38 11.71 -15.60
CA ASP A 32 -0.47 10.69 -16.65
C ASP A 32 0.01 9.32 -16.14
N MET A 33 1.14 9.28 -15.43
CA MET A 33 1.64 8.06 -14.83
C MET A 33 0.75 7.56 -13.68
N VAL A 34 0.14 8.47 -12.90
CA VAL A 34 -0.86 8.09 -11.89
C VAL A 34 -2.09 7.46 -12.53
N ALA A 35 -2.59 8.03 -13.64
CA ALA A 35 -3.71 7.45 -14.39
C ALA A 35 -3.37 6.07 -14.98
N GLU A 36 -2.14 5.88 -15.47
CA GLU A 36 -1.66 4.58 -15.95
C GLU A 36 -1.62 3.54 -14.80
N ALA A 37 -1.06 3.90 -13.65
CA ALA A 37 -1.01 3.03 -12.48
C ALA A 37 -2.43 2.66 -11.98
N GLN A 38 -3.36 3.62 -11.95
CA GLN A 38 -4.76 3.35 -11.62
C GLN A 38 -5.40 2.36 -12.60
N ALA A 39 -5.12 2.49 -13.90
CA ALA A 39 -5.63 1.57 -14.92
C ALA A 39 -5.07 0.14 -14.73
N ILE A 40 -3.76 0.00 -14.46
CA ILE A 40 -3.11 -1.30 -14.18
C ILE A 40 -3.72 -1.95 -12.93
N SER A 41 -3.95 -1.18 -11.86
CA SER A 41 -4.63 -1.67 -10.66
C SER A 41 -6.04 -2.18 -10.98
N GLY A 42 -6.79 -1.44 -11.81
CA GLY A 42 -8.10 -1.84 -12.30
C GLY A 42 -8.06 -3.15 -13.10
N GLN A 43 -7.07 -3.31 -13.97
CA GLN A 43 -6.86 -4.56 -14.74
C GLN A 43 -6.57 -5.74 -13.81
N PHE A 44 -5.68 -5.56 -12.83
CA PHE A 44 -5.38 -6.61 -11.84
C PHE A 44 -6.64 -7.12 -11.15
N VAL A 45 -7.47 -6.21 -10.62
CA VAL A 45 -8.75 -6.59 -9.96
C VAL A 45 -9.71 -7.23 -10.95
N GLY A 46 -9.82 -6.64 -12.15
CA GLY A 46 -10.70 -7.10 -13.23
C GLY A 46 -10.37 -8.51 -13.73
N THR A 47 -9.12 -8.96 -13.60
CA THR A 47 -8.72 -10.33 -13.91
C THR A 47 -8.87 -11.25 -12.70
N LEU A 48 -8.37 -10.85 -11.53
CA LEU A 48 -8.30 -11.73 -10.37
C LEU A 48 -9.69 -12.10 -9.82
N LEU A 49 -10.61 -11.13 -9.72
CA LEU A 49 -11.91 -11.36 -9.09
C LEU A 49 -12.76 -12.37 -9.86
N PRO A 50 -12.93 -12.28 -11.20
CA PRO A 50 -13.63 -13.31 -11.97
C PRO A 50 -12.97 -14.68 -11.90
N THR A 51 -11.63 -14.75 -11.94
CA THR A 51 -10.90 -16.02 -11.79
C THR A 51 -11.20 -16.69 -10.45
N LEU A 52 -11.20 -15.93 -9.35
CA LEU A 52 -11.54 -16.43 -8.03
C LEU A 52 -13.01 -16.90 -7.97
N GLN A 53 -13.93 -16.09 -8.49
CA GLN A 53 -15.35 -16.43 -8.51
C GLN A 53 -15.62 -17.73 -9.27
N ALA A 54 -15.00 -17.91 -10.44
CA ALA A 54 -15.13 -19.13 -11.22
C ALA A 54 -14.57 -20.36 -10.46
N ALA A 55 -13.41 -20.24 -9.81
CA ALA A 55 -12.83 -21.31 -9.02
C ALA A 55 -13.72 -21.70 -7.83
N MET A 56 -14.28 -20.70 -7.13
CA MET A 56 -15.19 -20.92 -6.00
C MET A 56 -16.52 -21.55 -6.44
N GLN A 57 -17.06 -21.18 -7.61
CA GLN A 57 -18.26 -21.80 -8.16
C GLN A 57 -18.01 -23.27 -8.56
N ALA A 58 -16.83 -23.57 -9.10
CA ALA A 58 -16.49 -24.91 -9.58
C ALA A 58 -16.18 -25.90 -8.46
N GLY A 59 -15.55 -25.45 -7.36
CA GLY A 59 -15.03 -26.35 -6.33
C GLY A 59 -15.05 -25.80 -4.91
N GLY A 60 -15.83 -24.74 -4.67
CA GLY A 60 -15.96 -24.12 -3.36
C GLY A 60 -14.71 -23.33 -2.91
N PRO A 61 -14.72 -22.85 -1.66
CA PRO A 61 -13.66 -21.97 -1.13
C PRO A 61 -12.25 -22.59 -1.12
N VAL A 62 -12.15 -23.90 -0.90
CA VAL A 62 -10.86 -24.63 -0.91
C VAL A 62 -10.21 -24.54 -2.29
N ARG A 63 -10.97 -24.81 -3.36
CA ARG A 63 -10.48 -24.64 -4.74
C ARG A 63 -10.14 -23.19 -5.04
N GLY A 64 -10.92 -22.24 -4.50
CA GLY A 64 -10.62 -20.82 -4.60
C GLY A 64 -9.25 -20.45 -4.01
N ILE A 65 -8.87 -21.03 -2.87
CA ILE A 65 -7.56 -20.80 -2.22
C ILE A 65 -6.43 -21.35 -3.09
N GLU A 66 -6.55 -22.59 -3.56
CA GLU A 66 -5.57 -23.23 -4.43
C GLU A 66 -5.32 -22.37 -5.69
N VAL A 67 -6.40 -22.02 -6.41
CA VAL A 67 -6.29 -21.21 -7.62
C VAL A 67 -5.73 -19.82 -7.33
N CYS A 68 -6.20 -19.15 -6.27
CA CYS A 68 -5.73 -17.81 -5.92
C CYS A 68 -4.23 -17.79 -5.56
N SER A 69 -3.71 -18.86 -4.96
CA SER A 69 -2.28 -18.97 -4.61
C SER A 69 -1.34 -18.95 -5.80
N VAL A 70 -1.82 -19.36 -6.97
CA VAL A 70 -1.06 -19.37 -8.22
C VAL A 70 -1.44 -18.16 -9.08
N ALA A 71 -2.74 -17.91 -9.25
CA ALA A 71 -3.22 -16.89 -10.18
C ALA A 71 -2.86 -15.47 -9.74
N ALA A 72 -2.96 -15.12 -8.46
CA ALA A 72 -2.67 -13.77 -8.00
C ALA A 72 -1.22 -13.32 -8.26
N PRO A 73 -0.18 -14.09 -7.87
CA PRO A 73 1.20 -13.71 -8.19
C PRO A 73 1.48 -13.75 -9.70
N GLN A 74 0.87 -14.68 -10.44
CA GLN A 74 1.04 -14.75 -11.89
C GLN A 74 0.47 -13.51 -12.62
N ILE A 75 -0.75 -13.07 -12.25
CA ILE A 75 -1.37 -11.86 -12.82
C ILE A 75 -0.51 -10.63 -12.54
N ALA A 76 0.03 -10.51 -11.32
CA ALA A 76 0.93 -9.42 -10.96
C ALA A 76 2.21 -9.43 -11.82
N ALA A 77 2.83 -10.60 -11.99
CA ALA A 77 4.03 -10.77 -12.82
C ALA A 77 3.77 -10.46 -14.30
N ASP A 78 2.64 -10.91 -14.84
CA ASP A 78 2.24 -10.66 -16.22
C ASP A 78 2.00 -9.17 -16.47
N LEU A 79 1.23 -8.50 -15.60
CA LEU A 79 1.02 -7.05 -15.70
C LEU A 79 2.32 -6.28 -15.54
N SER A 80 3.22 -6.73 -14.67
CA SER A 80 4.53 -6.08 -14.51
C SER A 80 5.35 -6.15 -15.79
N ARG A 81 5.44 -7.35 -16.40
CA ARG A 81 6.14 -7.56 -17.66
C ARG A 81 5.53 -6.74 -18.80
N ASP A 82 4.21 -6.74 -18.92
CA ASP A 82 3.52 -6.19 -20.09
C ASP A 82 3.44 -4.66 -20.04
N SER A 83 3.38 -4.07 -18.85
CA SER A 83 3.32 -2.61 -18.67
C SER A 83 4.69 -1.95 -18.45
N GLY A 84 5.69 -2.70 -18.00
CA GLY A 84 6.98 -2.16 -17.56
C GLY A 84 6.95 -1.51 -16.17
N TRP A 85 5.84 -1.63 -15.44
CA TRP A 85 5.72 -1.28 -14.03
C TRP A 85 6.05 -2.47 -13.14
N ASP A 86 6.40 -2.24 -11.89
CA ASP A 86 6.36 -3.28 -10.86
C ASP A 86 4.98 -3.26 -10.20
N VAL A 87 4.27 -4.39 -10.26
CA VAL A 87 2.92 -4.58 -9.75
C VAL A 87 2.95 -5.67 -8.68
N SER A 88 2.48 -5.34 -7.49
CA SER A 88 2.42 -6.28 -6.37
C SER A 88 1.16 -6.10 -5.52
N ARG A 89 0.94 -7.01 -4.58
CA ARG A 89 -0.08 -6.89 -3.55
C ARG A 89 0.58 -6.91 -2.19
N VAL A 90 0.25 -5.96 -1.34
CA VAL A 90 0.83 -5.84 0.01
C VAL A 90 -0.23 -5.71 1.07
N SER A 91 0.08 -6.12 2.30
CA SER A 91 -0.85 -6.03 3.43
C SER A 91 -0.14 -6.03 4.77
N LEU A 92 -0.70 -5.28 5.73
CA LEU A 92 -0.31 -5.35 7.15
C LEU A 92 -0.57 -6.74 7.77
N LYS A 93 -1.44 -7.55 7.14
CA LYS A 93 -1.70 -8.95 7.49
C LYS A 93 -1.52 -9.81 6.24
N ALA A 94 -0.26 -10.01 5.86
CA ALA A 94 0.10 -10.74 4.65
C ALA A 94 -0.42 -12.19 4.69
N ARG A 95 -0.94 -12.66 3.55
CA ARG A 95 -1.26 -14.09 3.36
C ARG A 95 -0.05 -14.85 2.84
N ASN A 96 0.53 -14.31 1.77
CA ASN A 96 1.81 -14.76 1.26
C ASN A 96 2.91 -13.95 1.94
N GLN A 97 3.65 -14.57 2.85
CA GLN A 97 4.73 -13.93 3.61
C GLN A 97 5.98 -13.66 2.76
N GLU A 98 6.07 -14.22 1.55
CA GLU A 98 7.22 -14.05 0.66
C GLU A 98 7.04 -12.85 -0.29
N THR A 99 5.80 -12.58 -0.71
CA THR A 99 5.52 -11.60 -1.78
C THR A 99 4.59 -10.46 -1.38
N ALA A 100 3.95 -10.52 -0.21
CA ALA A 100 2.95 -9.52 0.21
C ALA A 100 3.31 -8.72 1.46
N ILE A 101 4.58 -8.73 1.85
CA ILE A 101 5.10 -7.90 2.94
C ILE A 101 5.33 -6.47 2.42
N PRO A 102 4.68 -5.46 3.02
CA PRO A 102 4.89 -4.07 2.64
C PRO A 102 6.29 -3.58 3.07
N ASP A 103 6.86 -2.67 2.29
CA ASP A 103 7.98 -1.85 2.75
C ASP A 103 7.52 -0.73 3.72
N ASP A 104 8.46 0.12 4.16
CA ASP A 104 8.18 1.19 5.12
C ASP A 104 7.14 2.21 4.61
N TRP A 105 7.19 2.57 3.33
CA TRP A 105 6.24 3.53 2.75
C TRP A 105 4.88 2.88 2.55
N GLU A 106 4.83 1.66 2.03
CA GLU A 106 3.60 0.88 1.88
C GLU A 106 2.91 0.64 3.22
N THR A 107 3.69 0.39 4.27
CA THR A 107 3.18 0.23 5.64
C THR A 107 2.50 1.51 6.11
N GLN A 108 3.13 2.67 5.92
CA GLN A 108 2.55 3.96 6.31
C GLN A 108 1.27 4.27 5.52
N VAL A 109 1.27 3.99 4.21
CA VAL A 109 0.10 4.19 3.34
C VAL A 109 -1.04 3.25 3.74
N LEU A 110 -0.77 1.97 4.03
CA LEU A 110 -1.80 1.03 4.49
C LEU A 110 -2.42 1.46 5.83
N GLN A 111 -1.60 1.93 6.77
CA GLN A 111 -2.10 2.48 8.03
C GLN A 111 -2.95 3.74 7.82
N ASP A 112 -2.60 4.57 6.84
CA ASP A 112 -3.41 5.72 6.45
C ASP A 112 -4.74 5.30 5.82
N PHE A 113 -4.73 4.28 4.96
CA PHE A 113 -5.94 3.73 4.38
C PHE A 113 -6.90 3.20 5.44
N ASP A 114 -6.39 2.49 6.45
CA ASP A 114 -7.19 2.05 7.59
C ASP A 114 -7.83 3.24 8.34
N ARG A 115 -7.06 4.31 8.61
CA ARG A 115 -7.59 5.52 9.25
C ARG A 115 -8.66 6.21 8.41
N ARG A 116 -8.42 6.39 7.11
CA ARG A 116 -9.36 7.02 6.16
C ARG A 116 -10.66 6.22 6.03
N GLN A 117 -10.55 4.90 5.94
CA GLN A 117 -11.71 4.01 5.92
C GLN A 117 -12.53 4.12 7.21
N GLN A 118 -11.88 4.15 8.38
CA GLN A 118 -12.55 4.33 9.67
C GLN A 118 -13.17 5.72 9.83
N ALA A 119 -12.60 6.74 9.18
CA ALA A 119 -13.16 8.08 9.11
C ALA A 119 -14.36 8.22 8.15
N GLY A 120 -14.74 7.14 7.46
CA GLY A 120 -15.93 7.08 6.59
C GLY A 120 -15.64 7.36 5.12
N GLU A 121 -14.37 7.46 4.71
CA GLU A 121 -14.06 7.51 3.29
C GLU A 121 -14.45 6.18 2.62
N ALA A 122 -15.04 6.28 1.42
CA ALA A 122 -15.46 5.10 0.66
C ALA A 122 -14.23 4.23 0.34
N ALA A 123 -14.13 3.04 0.95
CA ALA A 123 -12.93 2.22 0.92
C ALA A 123 -12.42 1.87 -0.50
N GLY A 124 -13.32 1.75 -1.48
CA GLY A 124 -12.95 1.51 -2.88
C GLY A 124 -12.38 2.74 -3.62
N GLN A 125 -12.49 3.93 -3.05
CA GLN A 125 -11.93 5.18 -3.59
C GLN A 125 -10.59 5.54 -2.95
N ILE A 126 -10.21 4.89 -1.84
CA ILE A 126 -8.97 5.18 -1.13
C ILE A 126 -7.78 4.74 -1.98
N ASN A 127 -6.95 5.70 -2.33
CA ASN A 127 -5.68 5.50 -3.02
C ASN A 127 -4.66 6.57 -2.59
N GLN A 128 -3.40 6.36 -2.95
CA GLN A 128 -2.31 7.30 -2.73
C GLN A 128 -1.31 7.22 -3.89
N ALA A 129 -0.83 8.37 -4.36
CA ALA A 129 0.33 8.49 -5.24
C ALA A 129 1.42 9.33 -4.57
N ALA A 130 2.69 9.01 -4.81
CA ALA A 130 3.83 9.81 -4.34
C ALA A 130 5.05 9.57 -5.24
N VAL A 131 5.98 10.53 -5.26
CA VAL A 131 7.35 10.29 -5.74
C VAL A 131 8.23 9.96 -4.53
N VAL A 132 8.81 8.77 -4.53
CA VAL A 132 9.66 8.27 -3.43
C VAL A 132 10.96 7.77 -4.04
N ASN A 133 12.09 8.37 -3.65
CA ASN A 133 13.43 7.99 -4.12
C ASN A 133 13.59 7.90 -5.65
N GLY A 134 12.94 8.79 -6.40
CA GLY A 134 12.98 8.80 -7.86
C GLY A 134 12.04 7.81 -8.54
N GLU A 135 11.16 7.15 -7.79
CA GLU A 135 10.09 6.31 -8.32
C GLU A 135 8.74 6.99 -8.15
N LEU A 136 7.89 6.93 -9.17
CA LEU A 136 6.46 7.08 -8.95
C LEU A 136 5.96 5.82 -8.24
N ARG A 137 5.25 6.00 -7.14
CA ARG A 137 4.57 4.93 -6.40
C ARG A 137 3.09 5.25 -6.29
N TYR A 138 2.26 4.24 -6.51
CA TYR A 138 0.82 4.31 -6.42
C TYR A 138 0.30 3.10 -5.64
N MET A 139 -0.65 3.33 -4.73
CA MET A 139 -1.35 2.27 -4.03
C MET A 139 -2.86 2.46 -4.13
N GLN A 140 -3.55 1.39 -4.51
CA GLN A 140 -5.01 1.31 -4.49
C GLN A 140 -5.46 0.37 -3.37
N ALA A 141 -6.30 0.87 -2.46
CA ALA A 141 -6.82 0.06 -1.36
C ALA A 141 -7.68 -1.11 -1.88
N GLN A 142 -7.57 -2.26 -1.22
CA GLN A 142 -8.37 -3.45 -1.47
C GLN A 142 -9.30 -3.71 -0.27
N PRO A 143 -10.56 -3.23 -0.28
CA PRO A 143 -11.51 -3.52 0.78
C PRO A 143 -12.01 -4.97 0.74
N ALA A 144 -12.25 -5.56 1.91
CA ALA A 144 -12.87 -6.87 2.03
C ALA A 144 -14.38 -6.79 1.77
N GLY A 145 -14.82 -7.27 0.59
CA GLY A 145 -16.23 -7.48 0.28
C GLY A 145 -16.76 -8.82 0.81
N GLU A 146 -18.06 -9.09 0.66
CA GLU A 146 -18.72 -10.29 1.19
C GLU A 146 -18.02 -11.59 0.76
N LEU A 147 -17.72 -11.74 -0.55
CA LEU A 147 -17.02 -12.91 -1.08
C LEU A 147 -15.66 -13.12 -0.39
N CYS A 148 -14.93 -12.02 -0.14
CA CYS A 148 -13.60 -12.06 0.47
C CYS A 148 -13.66 -12.65 1.88
N LEU A 149 -14.74 -12.38 2.63
CA LEU A 149 -14.91 -12.84 4.01
C LEU A 149 -15.02 -14.36 4.13
N THR A 150 -15.33 -15.07 3.03
CA THR A 150 -15.30 -16.54 3.00
C THR A 150 -13.96 -17.12 3.47
N CYS A 151 -12.84 -16.46 3.14
CA CYS A 151 -11.49 -16.90 3.49
C CYS A 151 -10.71 -15.88 4.32
N HIS A 152 -11.24 -14.66 4.48
CA HIS A 152 -10.61 -13.57 5.23
C HIS A 152 -11.41 -13.16 6.48
N GLY A 153 -12.62 -13.68 6.67
CA GLY A 153 -13.52 -13.28 7.74
C GLY A 153 -13.09 -13.74 9.14
N THR A 154 -13.85 -13.32 10.14
CA THR A 154 -13.75 -13.80 11.53
C THR A 154 -14.25 -15.22 11.71
N ASP A 155 -15.19 -15.65 10.86
CA ASP A 155 -15.75 -16.98 10.86
C ASP A 155 -15.42 -17.68 9.55
N ILE A 156 -14.47 -18.61 9.60
CA ILE A 156 -14.03 -19.42 8.46
C ILE A 156 -14.17 -20.90 8.83
N SER A 157 -14.63 -21.71 7.88
CA SER A 157 -14.85 -23.15 8.08
C SER A 157 -13.54 -23.89 8.38
N SER A 158 -13.66 -25.08 8.97
CA SER A 158 -12.52 -25.98 9.19
C SER A 158 -11.74 -26.26 7.92
N ASP A 159 -12.46 -26.49 6.81
CA ASP A 159 -11.86 -26.89 5.54
C ASP A 159 -11.11 -25.72 4.89
N VAL A 160 -11.67 -24.51 4.97
CA VAL A 160 -10.98 -23.28 4.56
C VAL A 160 -9.71 -23.09 5.38
N ARG A 161 -9.78 -23.29 6.70
CA ARG A 161 -8.62 -23.13 7.59
C ARG A 161 -7.53 -24.17 7.28
N ALA A 162 -7.91 -25.42 7.01
CA ALA A 162 -6.98 -26.47 6.62
C ALA A 162 -6.28 -26.13 5.29
N ALA A 163 -7.04 -25.73 4.27
CA ALA A 163 -6.49 -25.32 2.98
C ALA A 163 -5.58 -24.09 3.09
N LEU A 164 -5.93 -23.11 3.93
CA LEU A 164 -5.06 -21.97 4.20
C LEU A 164 -3.74 -22.41 4.85
N ASN A 165 -3.77 -23.31 5.83
CA ASN A 165 -2.55 -23.79 6.49
C ASN A 165 -1.65 -24.59 5.53
N GLU A 166 -2.24 -25.33 4.59
CA GLU A 166 -1.52 -26.09 3.58
C GLU A 166 -0.83 -25.17 2.56
N HIS A 167 -1.57 -24.20 1.99
CA HIS A 167 -1.06 -23.31 0.96
C HIS A 167 -0.26 -22.11 1.51
N TYR A 168 -0.54 -21.72 2.76
CA TYR A 168 0.03 -20.54 3.42
C TYR A 168 0.30 -20.82 4.92
N PRO A 169 1.36 -21.58 5.26
CA PRO A 169 1.68 -21.91 6.65
C PRO A 169 1.89 -20.69 7.57
N GLY A 170 2.20 -19.52 7.00
CA GLY A 170 2.34 -18.24 7.70
C GLY A 170 1.19 -17.26 7.48
N ASP A 171 -0.01 -17.73 7.13
CA ASP A 171 -1.16 -16.83 6.87
C ASP A 171 -1.51 -15.97 8.08
N ALA A 172 -1.54 -14.64 7.89
CA ALA A 172 -2.04 -13.69 8.88
C ALA A 172 -3.40 -13.09 8.49
N ALA A 173 -3.91 -13.42 7.30
CA ALA A 173 -4.96 -12.65 6.63
C ALA A 173 -6.40 -13.04 6.97
N THR A 174 -6.70 -13.35 8.22
CA THR A 174 -8.06 -13.71 8.67
C THR A 174 -8.59 -12.72 9.71
N GLY A 175 -9.87 -12.78 10.07
CA GLY A 175 -10.45 -11.88 11.07
C GLY A 175 -10.89 -10.51 10.54
N TYR A 176 -11.10 -10.38 9.24
CA TYR A 176 -11.65 -9.18 8.62
C TYR A 176 -13.18 -9.11 8.74
N MET A 177 -13.70 -7.89 8.68
CA MET A 177 -15.11 -7.58 8.53
C MET A 177 -15.34 -6.84 7.20
N ALA A 178 -16.61 -6.80 6.76
CA ALA A 178 -16.98 -6.12 5.52
C ALA A 178 -16.51 -4.66 5.52
N GLY A 179 -15.88 -4.24 4.43
CA GLY A 179 -15.39 -2.88 4.22
C GLY A 179 -14.02 -2.57 4.81
N GLN A 180 -13.44 -3.42 5.67
CA GLN A 180 -12.08 -3.23 6.18
C GLN A 180 -11.04 -3.37 5.06
N ILE A 181 -9.91 -2.65 5.18
CA ILE A 181 -8.84 -2.72 4.20
C ILE A 181 -8.07 -4.04 4.38
N ARG A 182 -8.23 -4.93 3.39
CA ARG A 182 -7.51 -6.21 3.36
C ARG A 182 -6.04 -6.01 3.01
N GLY A 183 -5.74 -5.01 2.20
CA GLY A 183 -4.39 -4.69 1.73
C GLY A 183 -4.49 -3.65 0.62
N ALA A 184 -3.48 -3.62 -0.24
CA ALA A 184 -3.46 -2.74 -1.40
C ALA A 184 -2.78 -3.43 -2.60
N ILE A 185 -3.11 -2.96 -3.80
CA ILE A 185 -2.28 -3.17 -4.98
C ILE A 185 -1.23 -2.05 -4.97
N SER A 186 0.05 -2.41 -4.96
CA SER A 186 1.17 -1.48 -5.00
C SER A 186 1.78 -1.49 -6.41
N ILE A 187 1.95 -0.31 -6.98
CA ILE A 187 2.43 -0.11 -8.34
C ILE A 187 3.55 0.91 -8.28
N ARG A 188 4.71 0.60 -8.86
CA ARG A 188 5.83 1.53 -8.90
C ARG A 188 6.61 1.48 -10.21
N ARG A 189 7.22 2.60 -10.57
CA ARG A 189 8.08 2.74 -11.73
C ARG A 189 9.06 3.90 -11.54
N SER A 190 10.30 3.72 -11.97
CA SER A 190 11.29 4.79 -11.96
C SER A 190 10.89 5.92 -12.90
N LEU A 191 11.15 7.16 -12.47
CA LEU A 191 10.94 8.37 -13.27
C LEU A 191 12.05 8.56 -14.32
#